data_AF-A0A9E2EH09-F1
#
_entry.id   AF-A0A9E2EH09-F1
#
_cell.length_a   1.000
_cell.length_b   1.000
_cell.length_c   1.000
_cell.angle_alpha   90.00
_cell.angle_beta   90.00
_cell.angle_gamma   90.00
#
_symmetry.space_group_name_H-M   'P 1'
#
loop_
_entity.id
_entity.type
_entity.pdbx_description
1 polymer ?
#
loop_
_entity_poly.entity_id
_entity_poly.type
_entity_poly.pdbx_seq_one_letter_code
_entity_poly.pdbx_strand_id
1 'polypeptide(L)'
;MYRQLTDQAEKYLRSLYQQDDIAAQLKRKLAELMAYGEANADAACRSLKLSRRTLQRRLKAERTSFQKILQEVRAELAINYLRDARLKSLEIAMLLGYSNISTFTTAFKSWYNVPPAEYRQRFLAAS
;
A
#
# COMPACT_ATOMS: atom_id res chain seq x y z
N MET A 1 -41.84 0.02 -3.21
CA MET A 1 -41.89 -0.45 -1.81
C MET A 1 -40.76 -1.45 -1.46
N TYR A 2 -40.25 -2.27 -2.39
CA TYR A 2 -39.09 -3.17 -2.15
C TYR A 2 -37.71 -2.47 -2.02
N ARG A 3 -37.56 -1.25 -2.54
CA ARG A 3 -36.27 -0.54 -2.65
C ARG A 3 -35.67 -0.10 -1.30
N GLN A 4 -36.51 0.23 -0.31
CA GLN A 4 -36.04 0.64 1.01
C GLN A 4 -35.56 -0.54 1.88
N LEU A 5 -36.14 -1.72 1.69
CA LEU A 5 -35.72 -2.95 2.38
C LEU A 5 -34.38 -3.46 1.82
N THR A 6 -34.17 -3.37 0.50
CA THR A 6 -32.88 -3.69 -0.12
C THR A 6 -31.78 -2.71 0.30
N ASP A 7 -32.09 -1.41 0.38
CA ASP A 7 -31.10 -0.40 0.80
C ASP A 7 -30.66 -0.58 2.26
N GLN A 8 -31.56 -0.97 3.16
CA GLN A 8 -31.20 -1.28 4.54
C GLN A 8 -30.39 -2.57 4.66
N ALA A 9 -30.76 -3.63 3.93
CA ALA A 9 -30.03 -4.88 3.90
C ALA A 9 -28.62 -4.70 3.30
N GLU A 10 -28.49 -3.92 2.23
CA GLU A 10 -27.20 -3.57 1.64
C GLU A 10 -26.36 -2.72 2.59
N LYS A 11 -26.92 -1.68 3.24
CA LYS A 11 -26.20 -0.91 4.27
C LYS A 11 -25.73 -1.78 5.43
N TYR A 12 -26.57 -2.72 5.88
CA TYR A 12 -26.22 -3.63 6.97
C TYR A 12 -25.10 -4.58 6.57
N LEU A 13 -25.20 -5.22 5.40
CA LEU A 13 -24.12 -6.04 4.82
C LEU A 13 -22.84 -5.22 4.63
N ARG A 14 -22.94 -4.00 4.09
CA ARG A 14 -21.79 -3.07 3.95
C ARG A 14 -21.17 -2.74 5.29
N SER A 15 -21.97 -2.60 6.35
CA SER A 15 -21.47 -2.32 7.70
C SER A 15 -20.77 -3.52 8.34
N LEU A 16 -21.23 -4.75 8.03
CA LEU A 16 -20.57 -5.98 8.41
C LEU A 16 -19.25 -6.16 7.64
N TYR A 17 -19.27 -6.00 6.31
CA TYR A 17 -18.07 -6.13 5.46
C TYR A 17 -17.06 -4.97 5.62
N GLN A 18 -17.49 -3.74 5.95
CA GLN A 18 -16.58 -2.62 6.24
C GLN A 18 -15.81 -2.80 7.55
N GLN A 19 -16.34 -3.59 8.50
CA GLN A 19 -15.63 -3.90 9.73
C GLN A 19 -14.53 -4.96 9.54
N ASP A 20 -14.61 -5.77 8.47
CA ASP A 20 -13.84 -7.01 8.28
C ASP A 20 -12.68 -6.92 7.28
N ASP A 21 -12.43 -5.76 6.65
CA ASP A 21 -11.27 -5.60 5.75
C ASP A 21 -10.34 -4.48 6.21
N ILE A 22 -9.62 -4.75 7.31
CA ILE A 22 -8.60 -3.84 7.81
C ILE A 22 -7.39 -3.79 6.88
N ALA A 23 -7.10 -4.87 6.15
CA ALA A 23 -6.01 -4.90 5.18
C ALA A 23 -6.23 -3.89 4.05
N ALA A 24 -7.40 -3.86 3.41
CA ALA A 24 -7.69 -2.90 2.35
C ALA A 24 -7.76 -1.46 2.86
N GLN A 25 -8.28 -1.25 4.07
CA GLN A 25 -8.24 0.07 4.72
C GLN A 25 -6.80 0.54 4.94
N LEU A 26 -5.95 -0.34 5.46
CA LEU A 26 -4.53 -0.06 5.65
C LEU A 26 -3.84 0.20 4.31
N LYS A 27 -4.13 -0.59 3.28
CA LYS A 27 -3.56 -0.44 1.92
C LYS A 27 -3.84 0.95 1.36
N ARG A 28 -5.10 1.40 1.39
CA ARG A 28 -5.51 2.74 0.94
C ARG A 28 -4.83 3.84 1.73
N LYS A 29 -4.79 3.73 3.06
CA LYS A 29 -4.13 4.73 3.92
C LYS A 29 -2.62 4.79 3.70
N LEU A 30 -1.96 3.67 3.49
CA LEU A 30 -0.53 3.66 3.18
C LEU A 30 -0.24 4.29 1.82
N ALA A 31 -1.08 4.04 0.80
CA ALA A 31 -0.93 4.70 -0.50
C ALA A 31 -1.07 6.23 -0.41
N GLU A 32 -2.08 6.71 0.33
CA GLU A 32 -2.25 8.15 0.62
C GLU A 32 -1.02 8.72 1.34
N LEU A 33 -0.56 8.06 2.41
CA LEU A 33 0.58 8.54 3.20
C LEU A 33 1.90 8.52 2.42
N MET A 34 2.09 7.58 1.48
CA MET A 34 3.28 7.53 0.63
C MET A 34 3.33 8.71 -0.36
N ALA A 35 2.18 9.16 -0.85
CA ALA A 35 2.13 10.36 -1.70
C ALA A 35 2.69 11.62 -0.99
N TYR A 36 2.65 11.64 0.35
CA TYR A 36 3.20 12.71 1.18
C TYR A 36 4.55 12.37 1.84
N GLY A 37 5.12 11.19 1.60
CA GLY A 37 6.39 10.77 2.21
C GLY A 37 6.30 10.36 3.69
N GLU A 38 5.09 10.15 4.23
CA GLU A 38 4.86 9.90 5.66
C GLU A 38 4.44 8.46 6.00
N ALA A 39 4.58 7.51 5.07
CA ALA A 39 4.10 6.15 5.23
C ALA A 39 4.89 5.33 6.27
N ASN A 40 4.48 5.44 7.53
CA ASN A 40 4.95 4.62 8.64
C ASN A 40 3.79 4.05 9.47
N ALA A 41 4.11 3.10 10.35
CA ALA A 41 3.12 2.39 11.15
C ALA A 41 2.32 3.31 12.08
N ASP A 42 2.94 4.36 12.64
CA ASP A 42 2.26 5.29 13.53
C ASP A 42 1.31 6.21 12.77
N ALA A 43 1.72 6.72 11.61
CA ALA A 43 0.87 7.50 10.73
C ALA A 43 -0.35 6.68 10.29
N ALA A 44 -0.16 5.43 9.89
CA ALA A 44 -1.27 4.54 9.52
C ALA A 44 -2.21 4.26 10.71
N CYS A 45 -1.67 3.97 11.90
CA CYS A 45 -2.47 3.74 13.10
C CYS A 45 -3.30 4.99 13.48
N ARG A 46 -2.68 6.18 13.43
CA ARG A 46 -3.37 7.46 13.69
C ARG A 46 -4.48 7.71 12.68
N SER A 47 -4.21 7.50 11.39
CA SER A 47 -5.19 7.67 10.31
C SER A 47 -6.39 6.72 10.46
N LEU A 48 -6.13 5.47 10.88
CA LEU A 48 -7.17 4.45 11.12
C LEU A 48 -7.85 4.59 12.49
N LYS A 49 -7.38 5.49 13.36
CA LYS A 49 -7.83 5.62 14.76
C LYS A 49 -7.74 4.31 15.54
N LEU A 50 -6.66 3.54 15.31
CA LEU A 50 -6.40 2.26 15.96
C LEU A 50 -5.09 2.29 16.74
N SER A 51 -5.04 1.56 17.86
CA SER A 51 -3.76 1.22 18.48
C SER A 51 -3.01 0.20 17.61
N ARG A 52 -1.67 0.19 17.71
CA ARG A 52 -0.82 -0.83 17.05
C ARG A 52 -1.28 -2.26 17.37
N ARG A 53 -1.65 -2.52 18.64
CA ARG A 53 -2.13 -3.84 19.10
C ARG A 53 -3.44 -4.23 18.40
N THR A 54 -4.38 -3.31 18.29
CA THR A 54 -5.66 -3.57 17.61
C THR A 54 -5.44 -3.85 16.12
N LEU A 55 -4.61 -3.02 15.46
CA LEU A 55 -4.27 -3.20 14.06
C LEU A 55 -3.61 -4.57 13.81
N GLN A 56 -2.60 -4.93 14.60
CA GLN A 56 -1.93 -6.24 14.50
C GLN A 56 -2.89 -7.41 14.72
N ARG A 57 -3.78 -7.34 15.72
CA ARG A 57 -4.77 -8.39 16.00
C ARG A 57 -5.71 -8.59 14.81
N ARG A 58 -6.22 -7.50 14.22
CA ARG A 58 -7.15 -7.57 13.08
C ARG A 58 -6.45 -8.08 11.82
N LEU A 59 -5.25 -7.58 11.51
CA LEU A 59 -4.45 -8.08 10.38
C LEU A 59 -4.13 -9.58 10.53
N LYS A 60 -3.85 -10.04 11.75
CA LYS A 60 -3.63 -11.46 12.03
C LYS A 60 -4.89 -12.30 11.79
N ALA A 61 -6.07 -11.78 12.12
CA ALA A 61 -7.34 -12.45 11.82
C ALA A 61 -7.55 -12.62 10.30
N GLU A 62 -7.09 -11.65 9.52
CA GLU A 62 -7.05 -11.68 8.05
C GLU A 62 -5.81 -12.41 7.48
N ARG A 63 -5.03 -13.11 8.32
CA ARG A 63 -3.81 -13.86 7.93
C ARG A 63 -2.77 -12.99 7.19
N THR A 64 -2.67 -11.72 7.55
CA THR A 64 -1.69 -10.78 7.00
C THR A 64 -0.94 -10.04 8.10
N SER A 65 -0.06 -9.12 7.72
CA SER A 65 0.70 -8.29 8.65
C SER A 65 0.89 -6.88 8.09
N PHE A 66 1.21 -5.93 8.96
CA PHE A 66 1.50 -4.56 8.53
C PHE A 66 2.65 -4.51 7.52
N GLN A 67 3.72 -5.29 7.76
CA GLN A 67 4.88 -5.34 6.87
C GLN A 67 4.52 -5.91 5.49
N LYS A 68 3.66 -6.94 5.46
CA LYS A 68 3.18 -7.52 4.20
C LYS A 68 2.39 -6.49 3.39
N ILE A 69 1.41 -5.84 4.00
CA ILE A 69 0.61 -4.80 3.32
C ILE A 69 1.48 -3.61 2.91
N LEU A 70 2.39 -3.16 3.77
CA LEU A 70 3.32 -2.08 3.44
C LEU A 70 4.19 -2.43 2.21
N GLN A 71 4.67 -3.66 2.15
CA GLN A 71 5.47 -4.15 1.03
C GLN A 71 4.64 -4.20 -0.26
N GLU A 72 3.42 -4.72 -0.21
CA GLU A 72 2.51 -4.78 -1.37
C GLU A 72 2.24 -3.38 -1.93
N VAL A 73 1.94 -2.40 -1.06
CA VAL A 73 1.74 -1.00 -1.48
C VAL A 73 2.99 -0.42 -2.11
N ARG A 74 4.17 -0.65 -1.50
CA ARG A 74 5.44 -0.15 -2.04
C ARG A 74 5.74 -0.74 -3.42
N ALA A 75 5.51 -2.03 -3.60
CA ALA A 75 5.77 -2.72 -4.85
C ALA A 75 4.86 -2.19 -5.98
N GLU A 76 3.56 -2.03 -5.70
CA GLU A 76 2.59 -1.48 -6.65
C GLU A 76 2.93 -0.05 -7.05
N LEU A 77 3.24 0.83 -6.08
CA LEU A 77 3.62 2.21 -6.35
C LEU A 77 4.98 2.31 -7.05
N ALA A 78 5.94 1.45 -6.73
CA ALA A 78 7.24 1.43 -7.39
C ALA A 78 7.12 1.20 -8.90
N ILE A 79 6.29 0.25 -9.34
CA ILE A 79 6.04 0.03 -10.77
C ILE A 79 5.45 1.30 -11.39
N ASN A 80 4.44 1.90 -10.75
CA ASN A 80 3.79 3.11 -11.29
C ASN A 80 4.78 4.26 -11.44
N TYR A 81 5.64 4.49 -10.45
CA TYR A 81 6.66 5.53 -10.51
C TYR A 81 7.78 5.22 -11.49
N LEU A 82 8.15 3.95 -11.69
CA LEU A 82 9.17 3.57 -12.66
C LEU A 82 8.73 3.78 -14.10
N ARG A 83 7.42 3.83 -14.38
CA ARG A 83 6.87 4.19 -15.70
C ARG A 83 7.04 5.66 -16.05
N ASP A 84 7.14 6.54 -15.04
CA ASP A 84 7.39 7.96 -15.27
C ASP A 84 8.90 8.21 -15.43
N ALA A 85 9.34 8.43 -16.67
CA ALA A 85 10.73 8.69 -16.99
C ALA A 85 11.31 9.94 -16.31
N ARG A 86 10.45 10.87 -15.86
CA ARG A 86 10.87 12.11 -15.19
C ARG A 86 11.31 11.87 -13.74
N LEU A 87 10.80 10.83 -13.09
CA LEU A 87 11.14 10.48 -11.72
C LEU A 87 12.49 9.77 -11.66
N LYS A 88 13.43 10.30 -10.88
CA LYS A 88 14.74 9.70 -10.61
C LYS A 88 14.63 8.63 -9.52
N SER A 89 15.55 7.66 -9.51
CA SER A 89 15.55 6.56 -8.53
C SER A 89 15.56 7.02 -7.07
N LEU A 90 16.21 8.16 -6.77
CA LEU A 90 16.21 8.75 -5.44
C LEU A 90 14.82 9.27 -5.04
N GLU A 91 14.14 9.98 -5.95
CA GLU A 91 12.79 10.51 -5.71
C GLU A 91 11.80 9.37 -5.49
N ILE A 92 11.90 8.30 -6.28
CA ILE A 92 11.10 7.09 -6.11
C ILE A 92 11.36 6.44 -4.74
N ALA A 93 12.63 6.32 -4.32
CA ALA A 93 12.96 5.78 -3.01
C ALA A 93 12.32 6.61 -1.88
N MET A 94 12.41 7.93 -1.97
CA MET A 94 11.84 8.86 -0.98
C MET A 94 10.30 8.78 -0.93
N LEU A 95 9.62 8.76 -2.09
CA LEU A 95 8.16 8.62 -2.19
C LEU A 95 7.66 7.30 -1.58
N LEU A 96 8.47 6.24 -1.66
CA LEU A 96 8.15 4.93 -1.07
C LEU A 96 8.55 4.82 0.41
N GLY A 97 9.10 5.90 0.99
CA GLY A 97 9.53 5.95 2.40
C GLY A 97 10.82 5.19 2.69
N TYR A 98 11.73 5.11 1.72
CA TYR A 98 13.11 4.64 1.93
C TYR A 98 14.06 5.82 2.16
N SER A 99 15.04 5.63 3.03
CA SER A 99 16.04 6.66 3.36
C SER A 99 17.10 6.86 2.28
N ASN A 100 17.28 5.88 1.38
CA ASN A 100 18.23 5.94 0.28
C ASN A 100 17.90 4.96 -0.85
N ILE A 101 18.59 5.13 -1.98
CA ILE A 101 18.44 4.30 -3.18
C ILE A 101 18.84 2.85 -2.94
N SER A 102 19.86 2.59 -2.12
CA SER A 102 20.37 1.24 -1.87
C SER A 102 19.34 0.36 -1.19
N THR A 103 18.66 0.87 -0.14
CA THR A 103 17.60 0.14 0.55
C THR A 103 16.40 -0.12 -0.36
N PHE A 104 16.00 0.89 -1.15
CA PHE A 104 14.95 0.72 -2.16
C PHE A 104 15.33 -0.35 -3.21
N THR A 105 16.54 -0.30 -3.75
CA THR A 105 17.02 -1.23 -4.78
C THR A 105 17.03 -2.67 -4.27
N THR A 106 17.52 -2.91 -3.05
CA THR A 106 17.51 -4.25 -2.44
C THR A 106 16.08 -4.76 -2.24
N ALA A 107 15.18 -3.91 -1.76
CA ALA A 107 13.78 -4.28 -1.57
C ALA A 107 13.08 -4.56 -2.91
N PHE A 108 13.27 -3.71 -3.92
CA PHE A 108 12.69 -3.91 -5.24
C PHE A 108 13.18 -5.21 -5.89
N LYS A 109 14.48 -5.52 -5.77
CA LYS A 109 15.05 -6.79 -6.24
C LYS A 109 14.41 -7.99 -5.56
N SER A 110 14.08 -7.92 -4.27
CA SER A 110 13.44 -9.06 -3.60
C SER A 110 12.00 -9.30 -4.06
N TRP A 111 11.32 -8.29 -4.62
CA TRP A 111 9.96 -8.42 -5.15
C TRP A 111 9.92 -8.82 -6.62
N TYR A 112 10.82 -8.27 -7.44
CA TYR A 112 10.77 -8.39 -8.91
C TYR A 112 11.95 -9.14 -9.52
N ASN A 113 12.88 -9.62 -8.69
CA ASN A 113 14.09 -10.36 -9.09
C ASN A 113 15.05 -9.60 -10.04
N VAL A 114 14.83 -8.31 -10.24
CA VAL A 114 15.66 -7.42 -11.08
C VAL A 114 15.79 -6.05 -10.42
N PRO A 115 16.89 -5.29 -10.66
CA PRO A 115 17.02 -3.91 -10.21
C PRO A 115 15.95 -2.97 -10.83
N PRO A 116 15.56 -1.89 -10.13
CA PRO A 116 14.60 -0.90 -10.64
C PRO A 116 15.00 -0.28 -11.99
N ALA A 117 16.31 -0.01 -12.19
CA ALA A 117 16.82 0.58 -13.42
C ALA A 117 16.66 -0.36 -14.63
N GLU A 118 16.96 -1.64 -14.44
CA GLU A 118 16.78 -2.66 -15.46
C GLU A 118 15.29 -2.88 -15.75
N TYR A 119 14.46 -2.93 -14.71
CA TYR A 119 13.01 -3.00 -14.85
C TYR A 119 12.49 -1.83 -15.70
N ARG A 120 12.92 -0.59 -15.41
CA ARG A 120 12.55 0.59 -16.20
C ARG A 120 12.98 0.46 -17.66
N GLN A 121 14.20 0.02 -17.93
CA GLN A 121 14.69 -0.15 -19.30
C GLN A 121 13.83 -1.14 -20.09
N ARG A 122 13.46 -2.27 -19.47
CA ARG A 122 12.58 -3.28 -20.10
C ARG A 122 11.19 -2.72 -20.42
N PHE A 123 10.63 -1.90 -19.53
CA PHE A 123 9.32 -1.27 -19.74
C PHE A 123 9.35 -0.18 -20.82
N LEU A 124 10.36 0.70 -20.81
CA LEU A 124 10.49 1.77 -21.81
C LEU A 124 10.85 1.23 -23.20
N ALA A 125 11.56 0.10 -23.29
CA ALA A 125 11.86 -0.55 -24.57
C ALA A 125 10.66 -1.28 -25.18
N ALA A 126 9.62 -1.57 -24.38
CA ALA A 126 8.40 -2.26 -24.81
C ALA A 126 7.22 -1.29 -25.07
N SER A 127 7.43 0.03 -24.93
CA SER A 127 6.46 1.10 -25.20
C SER A 127 6.85 1.89 -26.43
#